data_AF-K9DMG1-F1
#
_entry.id   AF-K9DMG1-F1
#
_cell.length_a   1.000
_cell.length_b   1.000
_cell.length_c   1.000
_cell.angle_alpha   90.00
_cell.angle_beta   90.00
_cell.angle_gamma   90.00
#
_symmetry.space_group_name_H-M   'P 1'
#
loop_
_entity.id
_entity.type
_entity.pdbx_description
1 polymer ?
#
loop_
_entity_poly.entity_id
_entity_poly.type
_entity_poly.pdbx_seq_one_letter_code
_entity_poly.pdbx_strand_id
1 'polypeptide(L)'
;MAKIHTHYDNLKVSRHAPQEVIRASYKALSQKYHPDKNPGDEKSARIMAVVNTAYNVLSDPVRRKEHDEWIAAEEWEVEWLESSNAKEGQPRKNADNWEGQPPPKPRRKRLWRDPRWWLGMSGCFVAGAVVAVLTIEQQPNIIPSALAWGGIAHDPVKTGRPDALGVDASSDDWARRIGPDGAKGPPPEVRALAVTQLAVPARAPDCSTDLQTLASPSGDPWPLESSYLPGYPVGNEGTEMQVVVDNSANAAPVFVKLYDLDRRANVRHAFVQQRSNFTFDKLAAGKYEVRYQNVVDGASKSECDGRHTALRQAAADMQ
;
A
#
# COMPACT_ATOMS: atom_id res chain seq x y z
N MET A 1 -11.07 -11.32 -17.77
CA MET A 1 -12.08 -11.41 -16.71
C MET A 1 -12.14 -12.83 -16.19
N ALA A 2 -11.16 -13.19 -15.37
CA ALA A 2 -11.26 -14.37 -14.52
C ALA A 2 -12.44 -14.16 -13.56
N LYS A 3 -13.52 -14.92 -13.72
CA LYS A 3 -14.70 -14.80 -12.85
C LYS A 3 -14.49 -15.66 -11.61
N ILE A 4 -14.46 -15.03 -10.44
CA ILE A 4 -14.37 -15.72 -9.14
C ILE A 4 -15.64 -16.56 -8.94
N HIS A 5 -15.49 -17.82 -8.52
CA HIS A 5 -16.62 -18.71 -8.27
C HIS A 5 -17.14 -18.53 -6.84
N THR A 6 -18.37 -18.05 -6.71
CA THR A 6 -18.95 -17.65 -5.42
C THR A 6 -20.08 -18.59 -4.96
N HIS A 7 -20.54 -18.45 -3.71
CA HIS A 7 -21.73 -19.17 -3.23
C HIS A 7 -23.01 -18.85 -4.03
N TYR A 8 -23.08 -17.67 -4.64
CA TYR A 8 -24.19 -17.31 -5.52
C TYR A 8 -24.18 -18.16 -6.80
N ASP A 9 -23.00 -18.44 -7.36
CA ASP A 9 -22.84 -19.30 -8.54
C ASP A 9 -23.16 -20.77 -8.24
N ASN A 10 -22.90 -21.24 -7.01
CA ASN A 10 -23.29 -22.57 -6.53
C ASN A 10 -24.81 -22.72 -6.48
N LEU A 11 -25.51 -21.70 -5.97
CA LEU A 11 -26.97 -21.65 -5.93
C LEU A 11 -27.60 -21.18 -7.24
N LYS A 12 -26.82 -20.86 -8.28
CA LYS A 12 -27.32 -20.37 -9.58
C LYS A 12 -28.23 -19.14 -9.46
N VAL A 13 -27.90 -18.25 -8.52
CA VAL A 13 -28.62 -16.99 -8.28
C VAL A 13 -27.71 -15.79 -8.53
N SER A 14 -28.32 -14.63 -8.75
CA SER A 14 -27.59 -13.35 -8.80
C SER A 14 -27.09 -12.94 -7.41
N ARG A 15 -25.98 -12.20 -7.33
CA ARG A 15 -25.47 -11.57 -6.09
C ARG A 15 -26.53 -10.69 -5.41
N HIS A 16 -27.34 -10.00 -6.21
CA HIS A 16 -28.42 -9.12 -5.74
C HIS A 16 -29.77 -9.85 -5.53
N ALA A 17 -29.79 -11.19 -5.56
CA ALA A 17 -31.02 -11.94 -5.38
C ALA A 17 -31.63 -11.71 -3.98
N PRO A 18 -32.95 -11.50 -3.86
CA PRO A 18 -33.60 -11.41 -2.56
C PRO A 18 -33.58 -12.76 -1.85
N GLN A 19 -33.74 -12.75 -0.53
CA GLN A 19 -33.63 -13.94 0.32
C GLN A 19 -34.59 -15.07 -0.11
N GLU A 20 -35.78 -14.69 -0.59
CA GLU A 20 -36.79 -15.63 -1.08
C GLU A 20 -36.30 -16.43 -2.29
N VAL A 21 -35.58 -15.79 -3.21
CA VAL A 21 -35.01 -16.42 -4.41
C VAL A 21 -33.89 -17.40 -4.02
N ILE A 22 -33.07 -17.05 -3.05
CA ILE A 22 -32.01 -17.93 -2.51
C ILE A 22 -32.64 -19.19 -1.92
N ARG A 23 -33.71 -19.04 -1.12
CA ARG A 23 -34.45 -20.16 -0.53
C ARG A 23 -35.14 -21.03 -1.57
N ALA A 24 -35.75 -20.41 -2.58
CA ALA A 24 -36.40 -21.12 -3.67
C ALA A 24 -35.39 -21.93 -4.49
N SER A 25 -34.24 -21.34 -4.83
CA SER A 25 -33.18 -22.03 -5.57
C SER A 25 -32.61 -23.20 -4.77
N TYR A 26 -32.31 -23.00 -3.49
CA TYR A 26 -31.88 -24.08 -2.60
C TYR A 26 -32.88 -25.24 -2.62
N LYS A 27 -34.18 -24.97 -2.44
CA LYS A 27 -35.21 -26.02 -2.46
C LYS A 27 -35.23 -26.78 -3.79
N ALA A 28 -35.11 -26.08 -4.93
CA ALA A 28 -35.09 -26.72 -6.24
C ALA A 28 -33.85 -27.60 -6.44
N LEU A 29 -32.66 -27.10 -6.06
CA LEU A 29 -31.40 -27.83 -6.17
C LEU A 29 -31.34 -29.02 -5.21
N SER A 30 -31.79 -28.85 -3.97
CA SER A 30 -31.87 -29.94 -3.00
C SER A 30 -32.80 -31.04 -3.47
N GLN A 31 -33.95 -30.70 -4.05
CA GLN A 31 -34.86 -31.71 -4.62
C GLN A 31 -34.29 -32.44 -5.84
N LYS A 32 -33.36 -31.82 -6.56
CA LYS A 32 -32.70 -32.41 -7.73
C LYS A 32 -31.57 -33.35 -7.33
N TYR A 33 -30.77 -32.96 -6.33
CA TYR A 33 -29.57 -33.67 -5.89
C TYR A 33 -29.73 -34.43 -4.57
N HIS A 34 -30.97 -34.60 -4.08
CA HIS A 34 -31.23 -35.33 -2.83
C HIS A 34 -30.74 -36.77 -2.91
N PRO A 35 -30.09 -37.32 -1.85
CA PRO A 35 -29.61 -38.70 -1.85
C PRO A 35 -30.73 -39.74 -1.98
N ASP A 36 -31.93 -39.44 -1.48
CA ASP A 36 -33.11 -40.33 -1.60
C ASP A 36 -33.55 -40.53 -3.07
N LYS A 37 -33.42 -39.49 -3.90
CA LYS A 37 -33.79 -39.55 -5.32
C LYS A 37 -32.65 -40.04 -6.21
N ASN A 38 -31.40 -39.89 -5.75
CA ASN A 38 -30.21 -40.30 -6.48
C ASN A 38 -29.36 -41.25 -5.61
N PRO A 39 -29.89 -42.43 -5.24
CA PRO A 39 -29.15 -43.37 -4.41
C PRO A 39 -27.91 -43.86 -5.16
N GLY A 40 -26.75 -43.82 -4.50
CA GLY A 40 -25.48 -44.31 -5.05
C GLY A 40 -24.76 -43.36 -6.01
N ASP A 41 -25.29 -42.16 -6.29
CA ASP A 41 -24.58 -41.16 -7.10
C ASP A 41 -23.73 -40.23 -6.23
N GLU A 42 -22.42 -40.49 -6.19
CA GLU A 42 -21.45 -39.66 -5.48
C GLU A 42 -21.40 -38.21 -5.98
N LYS A 43 -21.70 -37.97 -7.28
CA LYS A 43 -21.69 -36.62 -7.84
C LYS A 43 -22.83 -35.79 -7.27
N SER A 44 -24.04 -36.35 -7.22
CA SER A 44 -25.19 -35.72 -6.59
C SER A 44 -24.94 -35.42 -5.12
N ALA A 45 -24.34 -36.36 -4.38
CA ALA A 45 -23.98 -36.14 -2.98
C ALA A 45 -22.99 -34.99 -2.80
N ARG A 46 -21.94 -34.91 -3.64
CA ARG A 46 -20.97 -33.81 -3.62
C ARG A 46 -21.61 -32.47 -3.96
N ILE A 47 -22.45 -32.42 -4.99
CA ILE A 47 -23.15 -31.19 -5.38
C ILE A 47 -24.08 -30.74 -4.26
N MET A 48 -24.82 -31.65 -3.64
CA MET A 48 -25.70 -31.36 -2.52
C MET A 48 -24.92 -30.78 -1.32
N ALA A 49 -23.74 -31.33 -1.01
CA ALA A 49 -22.88 -30.77 0.02
C ALA A 49 -22.48 -29.31 -0.26
N VAL A 50 -22.10 -29.00 -1.50
CA VAL A 50 -21.76 -27.62 -1.94
C VAL A 50 -22.96 -26.68 -1.90
N VAL A 51 -24.15 -27.17 -2.27
CA VAL A 51 -25.41 -26.41 -2.21
C VAL A 51 -25.76 -26.09 -0.76
N ASN A 52 -25.59 -27.04 0.16
CA ASN A 52 -25.83 -26.85 1.58
C ASN A 52 -24.88 -25.82 2.20
N THR A 53 -23.59 -25.87 1.89
CA THR A 53 -22.62 -24.89 2.39
C THR A 53 -22.92 -23.50 1.87
N ALA A 54 -23.23 -23.35 0.58
CA ALA A 54 -23.62 -22.07 0.00
C ALA A 54 -24.89 -21.49 0.65
N TYR A 55 -25.91 -22.32 0.88
CA TYR A 55 -27.13 -21.88 1.55
C TYR A 55 -26.88 -21.49 3.02
N ASN A 56 -26.04 -22.20 3.75
CA ASN A 56 -25.71 -21.86 5.15
C ASN A 56 -25.05 -20.49 5.31
N VAL A 57 -24.31 -20.03 4.30
CA VAL A 57 -23.70 -18.69 4.30
C VAL A 57 -24.70 -17.63 3.84
N LEU A 58 -25.43 -17.92 2.75
CA LEU A 58 -26.34 -16.94 2.13
C LEU A 58 -27.73 -16.84 2.79
N SER A 59 -28.06 -17.75 3.70
CA SER A 59 -29.34 -17.75 4.44
C SER A 59 -29.37 -16.75 5.58
N ASP A 60 -28.23 -16.52 6.23
CA ASP A 60 -28.06 -15.59 7.35
C ASP A 60 -27.61 -14.23 6.83
N PRO A 61 -28.32 -13.12 7.13
CA PRO A 61 -27.94 -11.79 6.65
C PRO A 61 -26.55 -11.35 7.13
N VAL A 62 -26.09 -11.77 8.30
CA VAL A 62 -24.77 -11.37 8.83
C VAL A 62 -23.67 -12.05 8.03
N ARG A 63 -23.74 -13.38 7.88
CA ARG A 63 -22.77 -14.16 7.11
C ARG A 63 -22.80 -13.80 5.62
N ARG A 64 -23.97 -13.49 5.08
CA ARG A 64 -24.11 -13.00 3.71
C ARG A 64 -23.34 -11.70 3.51
N LYS A 65 -23.43 -10.77 4.47
CA LYS A 65 -22.69 -9.51 4.42
C LYS A 65 -21.18 -9.73 4.47
N GLU A 66 -20.68 -10.55 5.38
CA GLU A 66 -19.26 -10.89 5.47
C GLU A 66 -18.74 -11.53 4.17
N HIS A 67 -19.53 -12.42 3.57
CA HIS A 67 -19.21 -13.02 2.28
C HIS A 67 -19.22 -12.01 1.14
N ASP A 68 -20.16 -11.05 1.13
CA ASP A 68 -20.21 -9.98 0.14
C ASP A 68 -19.02 -9.00 0.27
N GLU A 69 -18.57 -8.73 1.49
CA GLU A 69 -17.35 -7.96 1.79
C GLU A 69 -16.09 -8.68 1.30
N TRP A 70 -15.99 -9.99 1.53
CA TRP A 70 -14.91 -10.82 1.00
C TRP A 70 -14.88 -10.82 -0.53
N ILE A 71 -16.02 -11.01 -1.20
CA ILE A 71 -16.10 -10.92 -2.67
C ILE A 71 -15.60 -9.57 -3.18
N ALA A 72 -16.00 -8.47 -2.52
CA ALA A 72 -15.59 -7.13 -2.94
C ALA A 72 -14.07 -6.91 -2.81
N ALA A 73 -13.45 -7.46 -1.76
CA ALA A 73 -12.01 -7.41 -1.58
C ALA A 73 -11.27 -8.21 -2.67
N GLU A 74 -11.76 -9.41 -2.98
CA GLU A 74 -11.16 -10.29 -3.98
C GLU A 74 -11.34 -9.76 -5.42
N GLU A 75 -12.50 -9.16 -5.73
CA GLU A 75 -12.76 -8.52 -7.03
C GLU A 75 -11.83 -7.33 -7.28
N TRP A 76 -11.53 -6.54 -6.24
CA TRP A 76 -10.55 -5.46 -6.33
C TRP A 76 -9.18 -6.00 -6.75
N GLU A 77 -8.70 -7.05 -6.09
CA GLU A 77 -7.39 -7.65 -6.40
C GLU A 77 -7.32 -8.12 -7.86
N VAL A 78 -8.38 -8.75 -8.37
CA VAL A 78 -8.45 -9.20 -9.77
C VAL A 78 -8.48 -8.02 -10.75
N GLU A 79 -9.29 -6.99 -10.51
CA GLU A 79 -9.34 -5.81 -11.37
C GLU A 79 -7.98 -5.12 -11.44
N TRP A 80 -7.30 -5.03 -10.31
CA TRP A 80 -5.97 -4.45 -10.23
C TRP A 80 -4.94 -5.28 -11.02
N LEU A 81 -4.96 -6.61 -10.89
CA LEU A 81 -4.11 -7.54 -11.66
C LEU A 81 -4.42 -7.56 -13.17
N GLU A 82 -5.68 -7.38 -13.57
CA GLU A 82 -6.07 -7.26 -14.97
C GLU A 82 -5.64 -5.91 -15.55
N SER A 83 -5.68 -4.83 -14.76
CA SER A 83 -5.23 -3.50 -15.16
C SER A 83 -3.72 -3.42 -15.39
N SER A 84 -2.92 -4.17 -14.62
CA SER A 84 -1.47 -4.28 -14.80
C SER A 84 -1.12 -5.10 -16.06
N ASN A 85 -1.84 -6.20 -16.31
CA ASN A 85 -1.65 -7.03 -17.51
C ASN A 85 -2.13 -6.36 -18.81
N ALA A 86 -3.15 -5.50 -18.77
CA ALA A 86 -3.70 -4.84 -19.97
C ALA A 86 -2.68 -3.94 -20.71
N LYS A 87 -1.57 -3.55 -20.06
CA LYS A 87 -0.47 -2.79 -20.68
C LYS A 87 0.54 -3.65 -21.44
N GLU A 88 0.60 -4.96 -21.22
CA GLU A 88 1.55 -5.85 -21.90
C GLU A 88 0.97 -6.51 -23.17
N GLY A 89 -0.36 -6.57 -23.31
CA GLY A 89 -1.03 -7.33 -24.37
C GLY A 89 -1.35 -6.60 -25.68
N GLN A 90 -1.07 -5.31 -25.83
CA GLN A 90 -1.26 -4.64 -27.12
C GLN A 90 -0.01 -4.82 -28.00
N PRO A 91 -0.10 -5.51 -29.16
CA PRO A 91 0.99 -5.48 -30.12
C PRO A 91 1.16 -4.03 -30.56
N ARG A 92 2.34 -3.46 -30.27
CA ARG A 92 2.74 -2.11 -30.70
C ARG A 92 2.79 -2.07 -32.23
N LYS A 93 1.63 -1.90 -32.89
CA LYS A 93 1.56 -1.43 -34.27
C LYS A 93 1.81 0.06 -34.24
N ASN A 94 3.10 0.42 -34.25
CA ASN A 94 3.73 1.70 -34.59
C ASN A 94 4.92 1.93 -33.66
N ALA A 95 6.03 1.27 -33.97
CA ALA A 95 7.33 1.49 -33.34
C ALA A 95 8.23 2.41 -34.19
N ASP A 96 7.65 3.32 -34.98
CA ASP A 96 8.38 4.30 -35.82
C ASP A 96 7.92 5.75 -35.57
N ASN A 97 7.63 6.12 -34.32
CA ASN A 97 7.45 7.54 -34.00
C ASN A 97 7.86 7.83 -32.56
N TRP A 98 9.16 8.09 -32.35
CA TRP A 98 9.75 8.52 -31.08
C TRP A 98 9.74 10.05 -30.90
N GLU A 99 8.87 10.79 -31.60
CA GLU A 99 8.52 12.14 -31.17
C GLU A 99 7.63 12.06 -29.92
N GLY A 100 8.18 12.46 -28.77
CA GLY A 100 7.40 12.64 -27.54
C GLY A 100 6.18 13.51 -27.83
N GLN A 101 4.99 13.04 -27.43
CA GLN A 101 3.78 13.87 -27.52
C GLN A 101 4.04 15.18 -26.78
N PRO A 102 4.00 16.35 -27.45
CA PRO A 102 4.11 17.61 -26.76
C PRO A 102 2.95 17.71 -25.76
N PRO A 103 3.17 18.33 -24.58
CA PRO A 103 2.13 18.47 -23.58
C PRO A 103 0.87 19.06 -24.21
N PRO A 104 -0.34 18.62 -23.79
CA PRO A 104 -1.58 19.14 -24.35
C PRO A 104 -1.56 20.66 -24.19
N LYS A 105 -1.57 21.37 -25.33
CA LYS A 105 -1.59 22.84 -25.37
C LYS A 105 -2.76 23.31 -24.50
N PRO A 106 -2.56 24.26 -23.57
CA PRO A 106 -3.68 24.79 -22.79
C PRO A 106 -4.75 25.28 -23.77
N ARG A 107 -5.99 24.81 -23.62
CA ARG A 107 -7.13 25.31 -24.37
C ARG A 107 -7.24 26.80 -24.04
N ARG A 108 -6.67 27.65 -24.90
CA ARG A 108 -6.88 29.10 -24.86
C ARG A 108 -8.39 29.29 -24.92
N LYS A 109 -9.00 29.62 -23.78
CA LYS A 109 -10.41 29.95 -23.71
C LYS A 109 -10.65 31.06 -24.72
N ARG A 110 -11.54 30.78 -25.67
CA ARG A 110 -11.94 31.66 -26.78
C ARG A 110 -12.82 32.82 -26.27
N LEU A 111 -12.45 33.41 -25.14
CA LEU A 111 -13.20 34.44 -24.41
C LEU A 111 -12.87 35.86 -24.90
N TRP A 112 -11.89 36.00 -25.80
CA TRP A 112 -11.44 37.29 -26.33
C TRP A 112 -12.02 37.64 -27.71
N ARG A 113 -13.12 36.99 -28.11
CA ARG A 113 -13.81 37.31 -29.38
C ARG A 113 -15.32 37.46 -29.26
N ASP A 114 -15.82 37.70 -28.05
CA ASP A 114 -17.22 38.08 -27.83
C ASP A 114 -17.32 39.60 -27.61
N PRO A 115 -17.89 40.36 -28.56
CA PRO A 115 -18.00 41.83 -28.46
C PRO A 115 -18.86 42.31 -27.29
N ARG A 116 -19.65 41.41 -26.67
CA ARG A 116 -20.47 41.68 -25.49
C ARG A 116 -19.64 41.91 -24.22
N TRP A 117 -18.45 41.30 -24.11
CA TRP A 117 -17.56 41.49 -22.95
C TRP A 117 -16.89 42.87 -22.97
N TRP A 118 -16.54 43.36 -24.17
CA TRP A 118 -15.96 44.70 -24.36
C TRP A 118 -16.95 45.83 -24.09
N LEU A 119 -18.24 45.64 -24.42
CA LEU A 119 -19.29 46.60 -24.09
C LEU A 119 -19.52 46.69 -22.56
N GLY A 120 -19.44 45.57 -21.84
CA GLY A 120 -19.52 45.58 -20.37
C GLY A 120 -18.33 46.28 -19.70
N MET A 121 -17.12 46.05 -20.22
CA MET A 121 -15.88 46.69 -19.75
C MET A 121 -15.88 48.21 -19.99
N SER A 122 -16.33 48.69 -21.16
CA SER A 122 -16.39 50.13 -21.43
C SER A 122 -17.47 50.81 -20.57
N GLY A 123 -18.60 50.16 -20.33
CA GLY A 123 -19.65 50.65 -19.44
C GLY A 123 -19.16 50.87 -18.00
N CYS A 124 -18.38 49.93 -17.45
CA CYS A 124 -17.80 50.08 -16.11
C CYS A 124 -16.75 51.21 -16.06
N PHE A 125 -15.96 51.41 -17.11
CA PHE A 125 -14.95 52.46 -17.15
C PHE A 125 -15.57 53.86 -17.19
N VAL A 126 -16.66 54.04 -17.95
CA VAL A 126 -17.41 55.31 -18.00
C VAL A 126 -18.09 55.59 -16.65
N ALA A 127 -18.71 54.58 -16.02
CA ALA A 127 -19.30 54.73 -14.69
C ALA A 127 -18.24 55.09 -13.62
N GLY A 128 -17.06 54.47 -13.66
CA GLY A 128 -15.93 54.79 -12.80
C GLY A 128 -15.40 56.20 -13.01
N ALA A 129 -15.33 56.68 -14.25
CA ALA A 129 -14.92 58.06 -14.56
C ALA A 129 -15.93 59.10 -14.03
N VAL A 130 -17.23 58.81 -14.11
CA VAL A 130 -18.27 59.69 -13.54
C VAL A 130 -18.15 59.76 -12.01
N VAL A 131 -17.90 58.63 -11.34
CA VAL A 131 -17.66 58.60 -9.88
C VAL A 131 -16.36 59.32 -9.50
N ALA A 132 -15.30 59.18 -10.29
CA ALA A 132 -14.04 59.89 -10.07
C ALA A 132 -14.21 61.41 -10.22
N VAL A 133 -14.95 61.89 -11.21
CA VAL A 133 -15.26 63.32 -11.36
C VAL A 133 -16.10 63.85 -10.19
N LEU A 134 -17.01 63.03 -9.65
CA LEU A 134 -17.84 63.39 -8.49
C LEU A 134 -17.12 63.33 -7.13
N THR A 135 -15.88 62.84 -7.06
CA THR A 135 -15.12 62.68 -5.80
C THR A 135 -13.88 63.57 -5.70
N ILE A 136 -13.64 64.47 -6.68
CA ILE A 136 -12.52 65.42 -6.72
C ILE A 136 -12.69 66.63 -5.76
N GLU A 137 -13.59 66.56 -4.78
CA GLU A 137 -13.82 67.66 -3.82
C GLU A 137 -13.52 67.32 -2.36
N GLN A 138 -12.83 66.20 -2.08
CA GLN A 138 -12.30 65.89 -0.74
C GLN A 138 -10.77 65.78 -0.76
N GLN A 139 -10.09 66.76 -0.17
CA GLN A 139 -8.63 66.76 0.01
C GLN A 139 -8.20 65.80 1.13
N PRO A 140 -7.16 64.96 0.93
CA PRO A 140 -6.56 64.16 1.99
C PRO A 140 -5.36 64.86 2.63
N ASN A 141 -5.37 64.97 3.96
CA ASN A 141 -4.23 65.37 4.76
C ASN A 141 -3.54 64.13 5.40
N ILE A 142 -2.27 63.95 5.03
CA ILE A 142 -1.13 63.57 5.88
C ILE A 142 -1.02 62.10 6.38
N ILE A 143 0.07 61.41 5.97
CA ILE A 143 0.78 60.39 6.78
C ILE A 143 2.29 60.59 6.58
N PRO A 144 3.12 60.69 7.64
CA PRO A 144 4.55 60.43 7.54
C PRO A 144 4.94 59.08 8.15
N SER A 145 5.97 58.50 7.54
CA SER A 145 6.68 57.28 7.92
C SER A 145 7.64 57.50 9.09
N ALA A 146 7.55 56.64 10.11
CA ALA A 146 8.58 56.36 11.11
C ALA A 146 8.63 54.82 11.26
N LEU A 147 9.60 54.09 10.71
CA LEU A 147 11.01 53.92 11.09
C LEU A 147 11.27 53.58 12.57
N ALA A 148 11.81 52.37 12.73
CA ALA A 148 12.84 51.94 13.67
C ALA A 148 12.44 51.48 15.08
N TRP A 149 12.29 50.16 15.25
CA TRP A 149 12.61 49.39 16.46
C TRP A 149 13.11 48.01 15.97
N GLY A 150 14.17 47.37 16.44
CA GLY A 150 15.08 47.60 17.56
C GLY A 150 15.78 46.24 17.79
N GLY A 151 17.11 46.21 17.75
CA GLY A 151 17.91 44.99 17.84
C GLY A 151 17.79 44.30 19.21
N ILE A 152 17.74 42.96 19.18
CA ILE A 152 17.79 42.11 20.37
C ILE A 152 19.26 41.83 20.69
N ALA A 153 19.70 42.22 21.89
CA ALA A 153 21.03 41.94 22.42
C ALA A 153 21.08 40.57 23.13
N HIS A 154 22.24 39.92 23.05
CA HIS A 154 22.56 38.64 23.69
C HIS A 154 22.92 38.82 25.18
N ASP A 155 22.46 37.87 26.01
CA ASP A 155 22.86 37.74 27.43
C ASP A 155 24.23 37.04 27.59
N PRO A 156 25.05 37.42 28.58
CA PRO A 156 26.35 36.79 28.81
C PRO A 156 26.26 35.51 29.67
N VAL A 157 26.99 34.50 29.23
CA VAL A 157 27.25 33.22 29.91
C VAL A 157 27.99 33.46 31.24
N LYS A 158 27.42 33.00 32.35
CA LYS A 158 28.10 32.90 33.65
C LYS A 158 28.97 31.63 33.70
N THR A 159 30.27 31.82 33.89
CA THR A 159 31.25 30.77 34.16
C THR A 159 31.18 30.36 35.64
N GLY A 160 30.72 29.13 35.91
CA GLY A 160 30.78 28.49 37.22
C GLY A 160 32.13 27.81 37.45
N ARG A 161 32.68 28.00 38.65
CA ARG A 161 33.91 27.38 39.18
C ARG A 161 33.65 25.90 39.50
N PRO A 162 34.61 24.97 39.30
CA PRO A 162 34.41 23.58 39.70
C PRO A 162 34.66 23.43 41.21
N ASP A 163 33.61 23.08 41.96
CA ASP A 163 33.74 22.62 43.34
C ASP A 163 34.12 21.13 43.39
N ALA A 164 34.92 20.82 44.40
CA ALA A 164 35.58 19.55 44.62
C ALA A 164 34.66 18.45 45.17
N LEU A 165 34.90 17.21 44.71
CA LEU A 165 34.79 15.92 45.39
C LEU A 165 33.71 15.72 46.47
N GLY A 166 32.62 15.07 46.07
CA GLY A 166 31.81 14.12 46.85
C GLY A 166 31.26 13.08 45.86
N VAL A 167 31.61 11.78 45.93
CA VAL A 167 30.83 10.72 46.64
C VAL A 167 29.36 11.16 46.72
N ASP A 168 28.41 10.65 45.92
CA ASP A 168 28.02 9.24 45.81
C ASP A 168 27.49 8.94 44.39
N ALA A 169 28.09 7.99 43.68
CA ALA A 169 27.51 7.47 42.44
C ALA A 169 26.36 6.51 42.76
N SER A 170 25.20 7.05 43.09
CA SER A 170 23.93 6.33 42.93
C SER A 170 23.67 6.20 41.42
N SER A 171 23.62 4.97 40.94
CA SER A 171 23.59 4.58 39.52
C SER A 171 22.34 5.00 38.73
N ASP A 172 21.48 5.88 39.26
CA ASP A 172 20.14 6.16 38.72
C ASP A 172 19.89 7.63 38.35
N ASP A 173 20.93 8.47 38.26
CA ASP A 173 20.74 9.91 37.99
C ASP A 173 20.53 10.26 36.49
N TRP A 174 20.74 9.32 35.56
CA TRP A 174 20.33 9.45 34.15
C TRP A 174 18.81 9.71 34.03
N ALA A 175 18.01 9.11 34.91
CA ALA A 175 16.56 8.99 34.72
C ALA A 175 15.76 10.20 35.20
N ARG A 176 16.40 11.20 35.80
CA ARG A 176 15.72 12.38 36.36
C ARG A 176 15.83 13.57 35.43
N ARG A 177 14.78 13.81 34.65
CA ARG A 177 14.57 15.14 34.04
C ARG A 177 13.88 16.04 35.05
N ILE A 178 14.66 16.88 35.72
CA ILE A 178 14.13 18.00 36.52
C ILE A 178 13.70 19.07 35.51
N GLY A 179 12.39 19.27 35.35
CA GLY A 179 11.85 20.42 34.62
C GLY A 179 12.19 21.73 35.35
N PRO A 180 12.12 22.89 34.68
CA PRO A 180 12.49 24.19 35.28
C PRO A 180 11.72 24.52 36.57
N ASP A 181 10.60 23.85 36.84
CA ASP A 181 9.72 24.09 37.98
C ASP A 181 9.84 23.03 39.09
N GLY A 182 10.80 22.10 39.02
CA GLY A 182 11.01 21.06 40.03
C GLY A 182 9.92 19.99 40.11
N ALA A 183 8.89 20.06 39.27
CA ALA A 183 7.84 19.05 39.19
C ALA A 183 8.33 17.79 38.49
N LYS A 184 8.22 16.64 39.18
CA LYS A 184 8.45 15.31 38.60
C LYS A 184 7.41 15.07 37.51
N GLY A 185 7.82 15.13 36.24
CA GLY A 185 6.98 14.68 35.14
C GLY A 185 6.57 13.21 35.35
N PRO A 186 5.38 12.78 34.88
CA PRO A 186 5.01 11.38 34.94
C PRO A 186 6.09 10.53 34.25
N PRO A 187 6.46 9.37 34.82
CA PRO A 187 7.43 8.49 34.19
C PRO A 187 6.92 8.11 32.78
N PRO A 188 7.80 8.00 31.77
CA PRO A 188 7.38 7.56 30.45
C PRO A 188 6.70 6.20 30.55
N GLU A 189 5.55 6.06 29.91
CA GLU A 189 4.83 4.79 29.85
C GLU A 189 5.66 3.81 29.00
N VAL A 190 6.37 2.89 29.68
CA VAL A 190 7.15 1.84 29.01
C VAL A 190 6.17 0.78 28.51
N ARG A 191 5.78 0.87 27.23
CA ARG A 191 5.01 -0.18 26.56
C ARG A 191 5.97 -1.23 26.03
N ALA A 192 5.86 -2.46 26.54
CA ALA A 192 6.59 -3.60 25.99
C ALA A 192 6.02 -3.93 24.60
N LEU A 193 6.80 -3.69 23.55
CA LEU A 193 6.46 -4.08 22.18
C LEU A 193 6.91 -5.52 21.97
N ALA A 194 6.02 -6.38 21.47
CA ALA A 194 6.40 -7.71 21.06
C ALA A 194 7.17 -7.60 19.73
N VAL A 195 8.47 -7.92 19.77
CA VAL A 195 9.35 -7.89 18.59
C VAL A 195 9.68 -9.32 18.18
N THR A 196 9.27 -9.70 16.98
CA THR A 196 9.60 -11.01 16.39
C THR A 196 10.62 -10.81 15.28
N GLN A 197 11.76 -11.49 15.35
CA GLN A 197 12.79 -11.44 14.31
C GLN A 197 12.77 -12.71 13.46
N LEU A 198 12.61 -12.55 12.15
CA LEU A 198 12.78 -13.60 11.16
C LEU A 198 14.14 -13.43 10.48
N ALA A 199 15.03 -14.41 10.65
CA ALA A 199 16.28 -14.47 9.91
C ALA A 199 16.09 -15.25 8.61
N VAL A 200 16.34 -14.62 7.46
CA VAL A 200 16.32 -15.28 6.17
C VAL A 200 17.67 -16.00 5.97
N PRO A 201 17.69 -17.32 5.76
CA PRO A 201 18.93 -18.07 5.63
C PRO A 201 19.68 -17.68 4.34
N ALA A 202 21.00 -17.64 4.42
CA ALA A 202 21.85 -17.49 3.26
C ALA A 202 21.69 -18.70 2.33
N ARG A 203 21.20 -18.47 1.10
CA ARG A 203 21.10 -19.51 0.07
C ARG A 203 21.60 -18.95 -1.25
N ALA A 204 22.23 -19.80 -2.06
CA ALA A 204 22.50 -19.47 -3.45
C ALA A 204 21.18 -19.34 -4.24
N PRO A 205 21.07 -18.39 -5.18
CA PRO A 205 19.88 -18.25 -6.01
C PRO A 205 19.66 -19.53 -6.83
N ASP A 206 18.43 -20.03 -6.79
CA ASP A 206 17.97 -21.19 -7.55
C ASP A 206 17.01 -20.72 -8.64
N CYS A 207 17.53 -20.65 -9.86
CA CYS A 207 16.83 -20.08 -11.00
C CYS A 207 15.56 -20.86 -11.39
N SER A 208 15.36 -22.08 -10.88
CA SER A 208 14.15 -22.88 -11.11
C SER A 208 12.99 -22.53 -10.18
N THR A 209 13.31 -22.09 -8.95
CA THR A 209 12.32 -21.88 -7.87
C THR A 209 12.14 -20.40 -7.53
N ASP A 210 13.19 -19.59 -7.75
CA ASP A 210 13.20 -18.18 -7.42
C ASP A 210 12.44 -17.34 -8.46
N LEU A 211 11.89 -16.21 -8.00
CA LEU A 211 11.03 -15.38 -8.82
C LEU A 211 11.86 -14.57 -9.83
N GLN A 212 11.76 -14.94 -11.11
CA GLN A 212 12.42 -14.24 -12.21
C GLN A 212 11.53 -13.14 -12.80
N THR A 213 11.37 -12.02 -12.08
CA THR A 213 10.53 -10.91 -12.57
C THR A 213 11.30 -9.60 -12.54
N LEU A 214 11.29 -8.89 -13.68
CA LEU A 214 11.87 -7.54 -13.78
C LEU A 214 11.04 -6.50 -13.00
N ALA A 215 9.75 -6.78 -12.84
CA ALA A 215 8.81 -5.94 -12.10
C ALA A 215 8.20 -6.73 -10.93
N SER A 216 7.72 -5.98 -9.95
CA SER A 216 6.92 -6.50 -8.85
C SER A 216 5.54 -6.97 -9.37
N PRO A 217 4.75 -7.71 -8.56
CA PRO A 217 3.44 -8.19 -9.03
C PRO A 217 2.40 -7.07 -9.27
N SER A 218 2.70 -5.82 -8.89
CA SER A 218 1.92 -4.64 -9.29
C SER A 218 2.22 -4.15 -10.71
N GLY A 219 3.31 -4.62 -11.31
CA GLY A 219 3.85 -4.09 -12.57
C GLY A 219 4.82 -2.91 -12.37
N ASP A 220 5.00 -2.41 -11.15
CA ASP A 220 6.01 -1.39 -10.84
C ASP A 220 7.41 -2.03 -10.72
N PRO A 221 8.49 -1.31 -11.06
CA PRO A 221 9.84 -1.80 -10.85
C PRO A 221 10.10 -2.07 -9.36
N TRP A 222 10.98 -3.03 -9.07
CA TRP A 222 11.37 -3.32 -7.70
C TRP A 222 12.02 -2.09 -7.03
N PRO A 223 11.68 -1.78 -5.77
CA PRO A 223 12.28 -0.66 -5.04
C PRO A 223 13.80 -0.77 -4.91
N LEU A 224 14.48 0.38 -5.02
CA LEU A 224 15.93 0.49 -4.80
C LEU A 224 16.33 0.46 -3.32
N GLU A 225 15.37 0.43 -2.40
CA GLU A 225 15.61 0.33 -0.97
C GLU A 225 14.58 -0.59 -0.33
N SER A 226 14.93 -1.16 0.82
CA SER A 226 14.02 -2.01 1.59
C SER A 226 12.82 -1.20 2.08
N SER A 227 11.65 -1.49 1.52
CA SER A 227 10.46 -0.67 1.72
C SER A 227 9.18 -1.47 1.48
N TYR A 228 8.05 -0.90 1.92
CA TYR A 228 6.73 -1.40 1.52
C TYR A 228 6.55 -1.29 0.02
N LEU A 229 5.92 -2.29 -0.58
CA LEU A 229 5.69 -2.27 -2.02
C LEU A 229 4.61 -1.24 -2.40
N PRO A 230 4.89 -0.38 -3.40
CA PRO A 230 3.91 0.59 -3.87
C PRO A 230 2.70 -0.13 -4.45
N GLY A 231 1.52 0.47 -4.25
CA GLY A 231 0.25 -0.07 -4.76
C GLY A 231 -0.40 -1.15 -3.90
N TYR A 232 0.26 -1.66 -2.86
CA TYR A 232 -0.35 -2.59 -1.91
C TYR A 232 -0.92 -1.88 -0.68
N PRO A 233 -2.08 -2.32 -0.15
CA PRO A 233 -2.63 -1.76 1.09
C PRO A 233 -1.76 -2.16 2.29
N VAL A 234 -1.57 -1.21 3.21
CA VAL A 234 -0.95 -1.45 4.52
C VAL A 234 -2.08 -1.68 5.52
N GLY A 235 -2.34 -2.95 5.84
CA GLY A 235 -3.38 -3.35 6.77
C GLY A 235 -2.89 -3.58 8.20
N ASN A 236 -3.85 -3.75 9.10
CA ASN A 236 -3.62 -4.16 10.49
C ASN A 236 -2.69 -3.24 11.29
N GLU A 237 -2.98 -1.94 11.25
CA GLU A 237 -2.28 -0.92 12.02
C GLU A 237 -2.57 -1.08 13.52
N GLY A 238 -1.53 -1.05 14.34
CA GLY A 238 -1.59 -1.12 15.80
C GLY A 238 -0.32 -0.58 16.44
N THR A 239 -0.14 -0.74 17.74
CA THR A 239 1.04 -0.23 18.46
C THR A 239 1.72 -1.28 19.31
N GLU A 240 1.38 -2.56 19.14
CA GLU A 240 1.71 -3.59 20.12
C GLU A 240 2.81 -4.52 19.61
N MET A 241 2.88 -4.71 18.29
CA MET A 241 3.81 -5.65 17.68
C MET A 241 4.66 -5.02 16.58
N GLN A 242 5.86 -5.57 16.43
CA GLN A 242 6.77 -5.29 15.33
C GLN A 242 7.38 -6.61 14.83
N VAL A 243 7.53 -6.74 13.52
CA VAL A 243 8.17 -7.91 12.91
C VAL A 243 9.38 -7.44 12.12
N VAL A 244 10.56 -7.89 12.52
CA VAL A 244 11.83 -7.58 11.85
C VAL A 244 12.18 -8.73 10.93
N VAL A 245 12.35 -8.44 9.64
CA VAL A 245 12.87 -9.38 8.66
C VAL A 245 14.32 -9.05 8.39
N ASP A 246 15.20 -9.96 8.79
CA ASP A 246 16.64 -9.83 8.64
C ASP A 246 17.11 -10.65 7.43
N ASN A 247 17.41 -9.95 6.34
CA ASN A 247 17.94 -10.50 5.10
C ASN A 247 19.45 -10.19 4.97
N SER A 248 20.15 -9.93 6.08
CA SER A 248 21.57 -9.55 6.09
C SER A 248 22.50 -10.65 5.56
N ALA A 249 22.15 -11.91 5.80
CA ALA A 249 22.95 -13.07 5.38
C ALA A 249 22.70 -13.51 3.93
N ASN A 250 21.60 -13.06 3.32
CA ASN A 250 21.19 -13.50 1.99
C ASN A 250 21.78 -12.59 0.90
N ALA A 251 22.22 -13.22 -0.19
CA ALA A 251 22.79 -12.51 -1.34
C ALA A 251 21.73 -12.07 -2.35
N ALA A 252 20.50 -12.58 -2.25
CA ALA A 252 19.39 -12.18 -3.10
C ALA A 252 18.41 -11.24 -2.37
N PRO A 253 17.76 -10.30 -3.08
CA PRO A 253 16.63 -9.59 -2.54
C PRO A 253 15.42 -10.53 -2.37
N VAL A 254 14.55 -10.17 -1.44
CA VAL A 254 13.44 -11.02 -1.00
C VAL A 254 12.14 -10.23 -1.01
N PHE A 255 11.13 -10.85 -1.60
CA PHE A 255 9.76 -10.38 -1.50
C PHE A 255 9.08 -11.02 -0.29
N VAL A 256 8.52 -10.20 0.58
CA VAL A 256 7.91 -10.63 1.84
C VAL A 256 6.42 -10.29 1.86
N LYS A 257 5.61 -11.28 2.23
CA LYS A 257 4.18 -11.15 2.49
C LYS A 257 3.89 -11.44 3.95
N LEU A 258 3.20 -10.52 4.60
CA LEU A 258 2.69 -10.70 5.96
C LEU A 258 1.24 -11.16 5.89
N TYR A 259 0.96 -12.35 6.40
CA TYR A 259 -0.36 -12.95 6.43
C TYR A 259 -0.91 -12.97 7.85
N ASP A 260 -2.10 -12.46 8.04
CA ASP A 260 -2.81 -12.53 9.32
C ASP A 260 -3.60 -13.85 9.38
N LEU A 261 -3.29 -14.71 10.34
CA LEU A 261 -3.93 -16.01 10.51
C LEU A 261 -5.36 -15.89 11.05
N ASP A 262 -5.64 -14.86 11.86
CA ASP A 262 -6.94 -14.67 12.47
C ASP A 262 -7.95 -14.15 11.42
N ARG A 263 -7.52 -13.22 10.55
CA ARG A 263 -8.32 -12.68 9.44
C ARG A 263 -8.23 -13.49 8.14
N ARG A 264 -7.27 -14.41 8.05
CA ARG A 264 -6.96 -15.20 6.85
C ARG A 264 -6.72 -14.35 5.59
N ALA A 265 -6.05 -13.21 5.76
CA ALA A 265 -5.81 -12.25 4.69
C ALA A 265 -4.35 -11.79 4.64
N ASN A 266 -3.85 -11.45 3.44
CA ASN A 266 -2.56 -10.78 3.30
C ASN A 266 -2.72 -9.32 3.76
N VAL A 267 -1.96 -8.93 4.77
CA VAL A 267 -2.09 -7.60 5.37
C VAL A 267 -1.05 -6.61 4.89
N ARG A 268 0.18 -7.06 4.59
CA ARG A 268 1.28 -6.19 4.16
C ARG A 268 2.23 -6.89 3.21
N HIS A 269 2.82 -6.10 2.33
CA HIS A 269 3.78 -6.54 1.32
C HIS A 269 5.00 -5.63 1.36
N ALA A 270 6.18 -6.22 1.44
CA ALA A 270 7.44 -5.48 1.45
C ALA A 270 8.47 -6.15 0.56
N PHE A 271 9.37 -5.32 0.05
CA PHE A 271 10.56 -5.76 -0.64
C PHE A 271 11.77 -5.47 0.24
N VAL A 272 12.57 -6.50 0.50
CA VAL A 272 13.77 -6.40 1.34
C VAL A 272 14.98 -6.70 0.48
N GLN A 273 15.90 -5.77 0.40
CA GLN A 273 17.10 -5.94 -0.40
C GLN A 273 18.05 -7.00 0.18
N GLN A 274 18.94 -7.48 -0.68
CA GLN A 274 20.08 -8.29 -0.27
C GLN A 274 20.88 -7.57 0.83
N ARG A 275 21.39 -8.34 1.79
CA ARG A 275 22.24 -7.82 2.89
C ARG A 275 21.60 -6.68 3.70
N SER A 276 20.28 -6.62 3.77
CA SER A 276 19.55 -5.58 4.48
C SER A 276 18.52 -6.17 5.44
N ASN A 277 17.93 -5.34 6.28
CA ASN A 277 16.78 -5.73 7.09
C ASN A 277 15.63 -4.75 6.86
N PHE A 278 14.43 -5.18 7.20
CA PHE A 278 13.22 -4.37 7.13
C PHE A 278 12.32 -4.67 8.32
N THR A 279 11.68 -3.64 8.86
CA THR A 279 10.79 -3.78 10.02
C THR A 279 9.36 -3.43 9.65
N PHE A 280 8.45 -4.37 9.84
CA PHE A 280 7.02 -4.12 9.87
C PHE A 280 6.67 -3.53 11.24
N ASP A 281 6.57 -2.20 11.30
CA ASP A 281 6.20 -1.46 12.49
C ASP A 281 4.68 -1.35 12.64
N LYS A 282 4.21 -0.90 13.80
CA LYS A 282 2.80 -0.57 14.03
C LYS A 282 1.84 -1.71 13.67
N LEU A 283 2.10 -2.94 14.13
CA LEU A 283 1.19 -4.06 13.97
C LEU A 283 0.30 -4.20 15.20
N ALA A 284 -0.97 -4.54 14.98
CA ALA A 284 -1.89 -4.94 16.05
C ALA A 284 -1.47 -6.28 16.65
N ALA A 285 -1.83 -6.56 17.91
CA ALA A 285 -1.67 -7.90 18.47
C ALA A 285 -2.45 -8.94 17.64
N GLY A 286 -1.81 -10.06 17.36
CA GLY A 286 -2.37 -11.12 16.52
C GLY A 286 -1.36 -12.20 16.17
N LYS A 287 -1.81 -13.22 15.46
CA LYS A 287 -0.93 -14.28 14.93
C LYS A 287 -0.63 -14.01 13.47
N TYR A 288 0.64 -13.79 13.17
CA TYR A 288 1.10 -13.52 11.82
C TYR A 288 1.99 -14.63 11.29
N GLU A 289 1.82 -14.96 10.01
CA GLU A 289 2.71 -15.80 9.25
C GLU A 289 3.47 -14.92 8.26
N VAL A 290 4.81 -14.99 8.31
CA VAL A 290 5.67 -14.28 7.36
C VAL A 290 6.04 -15.27 6.26
N ARG A 291 5.61 -14.97 5.03
CA ARG A 291 5.97 -15.74 3.84
C ARG A 291 6.96 -14.93 3.02
N TYR A 292 8.00 -15.57 2.53
CA TYR A 292 9.03 -14.88 1.75
C TYR A 292 9.44 -15.70 0.53
N GLN A 293 9.88 -15.01 -0.52
CA GLN A 293 10.40 -15.62 -1.74
C GLN A 293 11.57 -14.78 -2.27
N ASN A 294 12.66 -15.44 -2.66
CA ASN A 294 13.79 -14.79 -3.30
C ASN A 294 13.39 -14.26 -4.68
N VAL A 295 13.88 -13.07 -5.01
CA VAL A 295 13.69 -12.42 -6.32
C VAL A 295 15.03 -12.38 -7.03
N VAL A 296 15.05 -12.85 -8.28
CA VAL A 296 16.21 -12.72 -9.16
C VAL A 296 16.04 -11.43 -9.95
N ASP A 297 16.77 -10.39 -9.54
CA ASP A 297 16.82 -9.13 -10.25
C ASP A 297 17.71 -9.21 -11.51
N GLY A 298 17.72 -8.16 -12.33
CA GLY A 298 18.51 -8.14 -13.57
C GLY A 298 20.02 -8.32 -13.37
N ALA A 299 20.57 -8.01 -12.19
CA ALA A 299 21.99 -8.16 -11.88
C ALA A 299 22.34 -9.63 -11.56
N SER A 300 21.53 -10.29 -10.74
CA SER A 300 21.65 -11.71 -10.37
C SER A 300 21.28 -12.67 -11.50
N LYS A 301 20.53 -12.20 -12.52
CA LYS A 301 20.22 -12.99 -13.73
C LYS A 301 21.46 -13.48 -14.48
N SER A 302 22.54 -12.69 -14.49
CA SER A 302 23.80 -13.09 -15.14
C SER A 302 24.47 -14.30 -14.47
N GLU A 303 24.32 -14.42 -13.15
CA GLU A 303 24.81 -15.55 -12.35
C GLU A 303 23.99 -16.82 -12.59
N CYS A 304 22.71 -16.65 -12.93
CA CYS A 304 21.81 -17.70 -13.40
C CYS A 304 22.11 -18.17 -14.84
N ASP A 305 22.28 -17.25 -15.79
CA ASP A 305 22.56 -17.58 -17.20
C ASP A 305 23.95 -18.24 -17.40
N GLY A 306 24.94 -17.87 -16.59
CA GLY A 306 26.28 -18.47 -16.61
C GLY A 306 26.32 -19.96 -16.26
N ARG A 307 25.40 -20.43 -15.40
CA ARG A 307 25.33 -21.85 -14.98
C ARG A 307 24.68 -22.77 -16.01
N HIS A 308 23.76 -22.27 -16.84
CA HIS A 308 23.19 -23.03 -17.95
C HIS A 308 24.19 -23.30 -19.09
N THR A 309 25.26 -22.51 -19.19
CA THR A 309 26.25 -22.61 -20.27
C THR A 309 27.38 -23.61 -19.98
N ALA A 310 27.51 -24.12 -18.75
CA ALA A 310 28.63 -24.96 -18.32
C ALA A 310 28.42 -26.49 -18.48
N LEU A 311 27.58 -26.95 -19.44
CA LEU A 311 27.35 -28.38 -19.69
C LEU A 311 27.47 -28.83 -21.15
N ARG A 312 28.19 -28.09 -22.00
CA ARG A 312 28.56 -28.58 -23.35
C ARG A 312 29.98 -28.22 -23.74
N GLN A 313 30.97 -28.94 -23.18
CA GLN A 313 32.27 -29.27 -23.82
C GLN A 313 33.20 -29.92 -22.79
N ALA A 314 32.94 -31.18 -22.46
CA ALA A 314 33.91 -32.03 -21.75
C ALA A 314 33.75 -33.51 -22.18
N ALA A 315 33.50 -33.73 -23.46
CA ALA A 315 33.44 -35.07 -24.05
C ALA A 315 33.90 -35.03 -25.52
N ALA A 316 35.17 -34.67 -25.73
CA ALA A 316 35.91 -34.94 -26.95
C ALA A 316 37.39 -34.65 -26.67
N ASP A 317 38.05 -35.56 -25.94
CA ASP A 317 39.48 -35.84 -26.12
C ASP A 317 39.83 -37.05 -25.23
N MET A 318 39.71 -38.23 -25.83
CA MET A 318 40.54 -39.38 -25.49
C MET A 318 40.97 -40.01 -26.81
N GLN A 319 42.26 -39.85 -27.10
CA GLN A 319 43.03 -40.61 -28.10
C GLN A 319 43.16 -42.06 -27.68
#